data_AF-A0A453T6U0-F1
#
_entry.id   AF-A0A453T6U0-F1
#
_cell.length_a   1.000
_cell.length_b   1.000
_cell.length_c   1.000
_cell.angle_alpha   90.00
_cell.angle_beta   90.00
_cell.angle_gamma   90.00
#
_symmetry.space_group_name_H-M   'P 1'
#
loop_
_entity.id
_entity.type
_entity.pdbx_description
1 polymer ?
#
loop_
_entity_poly.entity_id
_entity_poly.type
_entity_poly.pdbx_seq_one_letter_code
_entity_poly.pdbx_strand_id
1 'polypeptide(L)'
;MRGLGFAALSLHVLLCLVNGAYSRRTSSYVRSEFPSTDMPLDSEWFATPKGYNAPQQVHITQGDYDGKAVIISWVTPSEPAPTQVFYSKEENRYDQKAQGTMTNYTFYDYKSGYIHHCLVEGLEV
;
A
#
# COMPACT_ATOMS: atom_id res chain seq x y z
N MET A 1 -49.49 36.26 30.37
CA MET A 1 -48.07 35.83 30.28
C MET A 1 -47.87 34.31 30.08
N ARG A 2 -48.91 33.52 29.73
CA ARG A 2 -48.78 32.06 29.52
C ARG A 2 -48.59 31.62 28.06
N GLY A 3 -48.89 32.46 27.07
CA GLY A 3 -48.81 32.09 25.63
C GLY A 3 -47.43 32.26 24.99
N LEU A 4 -46.61 33.20 25.50
CA LEU A 4 -45.32 33.53 24.86
C LEU A 4 -44.27 32.44 25.07
N GLY A 5 -44.26 31.78 26.23
CA GLY A 5 -43.35 30.67 26.53
C GLY A 5 -43.68 29.40 25.75
N PHE A 6 -44.97 29.11 25.53
CA PHE A 6 -45.41 27.99 24.69
C PHE A 6 -45.04 28.20 23.22
N ALA A 7 -45.19 29.43 22.71
CA ALA A 7 -44.79 29.76 21.34
C ALA A 7 -43.27 29.62 21.14
N ALA A 8 -42.46 30.07 22.11
CA ALA A 8 -41.01 29.93 22.05
C ALA A 8 -40.55 28.46 22.10
N LEU A 9 -41.16 27.64 22.95
CA LEU A 9 -40.87 26.20 23.03
C LEU A 9 -41.26 25.48 21.73
N SER A 10 -42.44 25.80 21.19
CA SER A 10 -42.92 25.28 19.92
C SER A 10 -41.99 25.63 18.76
N LEU A 11 -41.46 26.86 18.72
CA LEU A 11 -40.53 27.30 17.69
C LEU A 11 -39.17 26.58 17.81
N HIS A 12 -38.70 26.34 19.03
CA HIS A 12 -37.45 25.62 19.29
C HIS A 12 -37.54 24.15 18.88
N VAL A 13 -38.65 23.47 19.22
CA VAL A 13 -38.92 22.10 18.78
C VAL A 13 -39.01 22.03 17.25
N LEU A 14 -39.67 23.01 16.61
CA LEU A 14 -39.75 23.08 15.16
C LEU A 14 -38.35 23.23 14.54
N LEU A 15 -37.51 24.14 15.06
CA LEU A 15 -36.11 24.32 14.63
C LEU A 15 -35.25 23.06 14.80
N CYS A 16 -35.45 22.29 15.87
CA CYS A 16 -34.78 20.99 16.06
C CYS A 16 -35.24 19.95 15.02
N LEU A 17 -36.51 19.98 14.59
CA LEU A 17 -37.03 19.11 13.54
C LEU A 17 -36.56 19.53 12.12
N VAL A 18 -36.31 20.82 11.87
CA VAL A 18 -35.81 21.29 10.55
C VAL A 18 -34.31 21.01 10.37
N ASN A 19 -33.55 20.85 11.46
CA ASN A 19 -32.17 20.34 11.43
C ASN A 19 -32.11 18.81 11.19
N GLY A 20 -33.01 18.28 10.36
CA GLY A 20 -32.86 16.96 9.78
C GLY A 20 -31.56 16.95 8.97
N ALA A 21 -30.55 16.26 9.48
CA ALA A 21 -29.28 16.08 8.79
C ALA A 21 -29.53 15.45 7.41
N TYR A 22 -29.24 16.19 6.33
CA TYR A 22 -29.16 15.63 4.98
C TYR A 22 -27.89 14.78 4.88
N SER A 23 -27.92 13.57 5.43
CA SER A 23 -26.81 12.62 5.33
C SER A 23 -27.27 11.31 4.71
N ARG A 24 -27.51 11.35 3.39
CA ARG A 24 -27.43 10.16 2.53
C ARG A 24 -27.33 10.56 1.05
N ARG A 25 -26.16 11.04 0.64
CA ARG A 25 -25.75 11.08 -0.77
C ARG A 25 -24.71 9.99 -0.96
N THR A 26 -25.17 8.74 -1.13
CA THR A 26 -24.34 7.68 -1.69
C THR A 26 -24.48 7.73 -3.20
N SER A 27 -23.36 7.56 -3.92
CA SER A 27 -23.42 7.45 -5.38
C SER A 27 -24.33 6.28 -5.78
N SER A 28 -25.13 6.46 -6.84
CA SER A 28 -25.86 5.36 -7.47
C SER A 28 -24.95 4.47 -8.31
N TYR A 29 -23.67 4.79 -8.40
CA TYR A 29 -22.67 4.00 -9.11
C TYR A 29 -22.51 2.64 -8.44
N VAL A 30 -22.94 1.61 -9.14
CA VAL A 30 -22.61 0.22 -8.86
C VAL A 30 -21.51 -0.14 -9.86
N ARG A 31 -20.33 -0.56 -9.38
CA ARG A 31 -19.32 -1.14 -10.30
C ARG A 31 -19.99 -2.33 -10.99
N SER A 32 -19.91 -2.37 -12.32
CA SER A 32 -20.19 -3.62 -13.03
C SER A 32 -19.31 -4.70 -12.41
N GLU A 33 -19.88 -5.86 -12.09
CA GLU A 33 -19.09 -7.04 -11.77
C GLU A 33 -18.23 -7.34 -13.01
N PHE A 34 -17.00 -6.81 -13.01
CA PHE A 34 -15.98 -7.32 -13.92
C PHE A 34 -15.89 -8.82 -13.64
N PRO A 35 -15.84 -9.68 -14.67
CA PRO A 35 -15.69 -11.10 -14.43
C PRO A 35 -14.50 -11.30 -13.49
N SER A 36 -14.74 -11.98 -12.37
CA SER A 36 -13.72 -12.33 -11.37
C SER A 36 -12.79 -13.43 -11.87
N THR A 37 -12.53 -13.45 -13.17
CA THR A 37 -11.67 -14.42 -13.82
C THR A 37 -10.24 -14.00 -13.57
N ASP A 38 -9.48 -14.88 -12.93
CA ASP A 38 -8.05 -14.66 -12.71
C ASP A 38 -7.34 -14.45 -14.04
N MET A 39 -6.35 -13.55 -14.04
CA MET A 39 -5.45 -13.42 -15.17
C MET A 39 -4.72 -14.74 -15.39
N PRO A 40 -4.57 -15.20 -16.64
CA PRO A 40 -3.88 -16.46 -16.92
C PRO A 40 -2.39 -16.32 -16.60
N LEU A 41 -1.73 -17.42 -16.21
CA LEU A 41 -0.33 -17.40 -15.75
C LEU A 41 0.68 -17.01 -16.83
N ASP A 42 0.32 -17.13 -18.11
CA ASP A 42 1.13 -16.74 -19.26
C ASP A 42 0.88 -15.27 -19.68
N SER A 43 0.10 -14.53 -18.92
CA SER A 43 -0.10 -13.09 -19.13
C SER A 43 1.22 -12.32 -19.04
N GLU A 44 1.35 -11.28 -19.88
CA GLU A 44 2.52 -10.39 -19.86
C GLU A 44 2.76 -9.72 -18.49
N TRP A 45 1.70 -9.54 -17.69
CA TRP A 45 1.77 -8.97 -16.35
C TRP A 45 2.46 -9.89 -15.32
N PHE A 46 2.59 -11.18 -15.63
CA PHE A 46 3.31 -12.17 -14.82
C PHE A 46 4.65 -12.60 -15.43
N ALA A 47 5.11 -11.92 -16.49
CA ALA A 47 6.38 -12.22 -17.14
C ALA A 47 7.55 -12.10 -16.14
N THR A 48 8.42 -13.11 -16.12
CA THR A 48 9.59 -13.12 -15.23
C THR A 48 10.70 -12.19 -15.75
N PRO A 49 11.40 -11.46 -14.86
CA PRO A 49 12.56 -10.67 -15.26
C PRO A 49 13.64 -11.52 -15.93
N LYS A 50 14.26 -10.98 -16.98
CA LYS A 50 15.33 -11.66 -17.72
C LYS A 50 16.60 -11.72 -16.88
N GLY A 51 17.32 -12.84 -16.98
CA GLY A 51 18.60 -13.07 -16.31
C GLY A 51 18.52 -14.16 -15.25
N TYR A 52 19.64 -14.82 -14.99
CA TYR A 52 19.72 -15.86 -13.95
C TYR A 52 19.50 -15.24 -12.58
N ASN A 53 18.57 -15.82 -11.81
CA ASN A 53 18.24 -15.40 -10.44
C ASN A 53 17.89 -13.90 -10.30
N ALA A 54 17.36 -13.29 -11.38
CA ALA A 54 17.03 -11.87 -11.41
C ALA A 54 15.99 -11.52 -10.31
N PRO A 55 16.17 -10.40 -9.58
CA PRO A 55 15.19 -9.94 -8.62
C PRO A 55 13.81 -9.75 -9.26
N GLN A 56 12.78 -10.30 -8.63
CA GLN A 56 11.39 -10.16 -9.03
C GLN A 56 10.52 -9.72 -7.84
N GLN A 57 9.27 -9.33 -8.12
CA GLN A 57 8.32 -8.88 -7.10
C GLN A 57 8.89 -7.73 -6.24
N VAL A 58 9.63 -6.81 -6.88
CA VAL A 58 10.24 -5.66 -6.20
C VAL A 58 9.14 -4.72 -5.72
N HIS A 59 9.16 -4.36 -4.44
CA HIS A 59 8.22 -3.43 -3.85
C HIS A 59 8.89 -2.59 -2.77
N ILE A 60 8.33 -1.40 -2.54
CA ILE A 60 8.83 -0.46 -1.55
C ILE A 60 7.71 -0.01 -0.61
N THR A 61 8.08 0.34 0.62
CA THR A 61 7.20 0.99 1.58
C THR A 61 8.00 2.00 2.39
N GLN A 62 7.33 2.98 2.99
CA GLN A 62 7.95 3.88 3.96
C GLN A 62 8.58 3.08 5.11
N GLY A 63 9.82 3.42 5.47
CA GLY A 63 10.65 2.68 6.42
C GLY A 63 10.80 3.33 7.80
N ASP A 64 10.38 4.58 7.96
CA ASP A 64 10.45 5.34 9.21
C ASP A 64 9.19 6.19 9.42
N TYR A 65 9.14 6.93 10.53
CA TYR A 65 8.01 7.81 10.83
C TYR A 65 8.04 9.11 10.00
N ASP A 66 9.23 9.65 9.74
CA ASP A 66 9.43 10.99 9.18
C ASP A 66 9.52 11.01 7.63
N GLY A 67 9.44 9.86 6.97
CA GLY A 67 9.56 9.74 5.51
C GLY A 67 11.00 9.82 5.00
N LYS A 68 11.99 9.62 5.87
CA LYS A 68 13.44 9.63 5.56
C LYS A 68 14.02 8.24 5.39
N ALA A 69 13.18 7.21 5.37
CA ALA A 69 13.60 5.85 5.07
C ALA A 69 12.59 5.12 4.18
N VAL A 70 13.09 4.16 3.43
CA VAL A 70 12.31 3.25 2.58
C VAL A 70 12.77 1.83 2.83
N ILE A 71 11.83 0.91 3.03
CA ILE A 71 12.11 -0.53 3.01
C ILE A 71 11.92 -1.01 1.58
N ILE A 72 12.99 -1.54 0.99
CA ILE A 72 13.01 -2.14 -0.34
C ILE A 72 13.01 -3.64 -0.19
N SER A 73 12.09 -4.31 -0.86
CA SER A 73 11.88 -5.74 -0.75
C SER A 73 11.79 -6.41 -2.12
N TRP A 74 12.35 -7.60 -2.26
CA TRP A 74 12.34 -8.36 -3.51
C TRP A 74 12.51 -9.86 -3.26
N VAL A 75 12.30 -10.67 -4.31
CA VAL A 75 12.51 -12.12 -4.27
C VAL A 75 13.55 -12.52 -5.31
N THR A 76 14.50 -13.37 -4.94
CA THR A 76 15.32 -14.13 -5.91
C THR A 76 14.81 -15.59 -5.99
N PRO A 77 14.48 -16.10 -7.19
CA PRO A 77 13.73 -17.36 -7.30
C PRO A 77 14.58 -18.63 -7.15
N SER A 78 15.86 -18.60 -7.48
CA SER A 78 16.67 -19.81 -7.66
C SER A 78 17.58 -20.11 -6.47
N GLU A 79 18.25 -19.10 -5.92
CA GLU A 79 19.25 -19.26 -4.87
C GLU A 79 19.40 -17.99 -4.01
N PRO A 80 20.00 -18.09 -2.80
CA PRO A 80 20.35 -16.91 -2.00
C PRO A 80 21.24 -15.96 -2.81
N ALA A 81 20.96 -14.67 -2.69
CA ALA A 81 21.70 -13.61 -3.36
C ALA A 81 22.13 -12.53 -2.35
N PRO A 82 23.07 -11.64 -2.71
CA PRO A 82 23.40 -10.49 -1.89
C PRO A 82 22.15 -9.64 -1.56
N THR A 83 22.01 -9.26 -0.30
CA THR A 83 20.90 -8.44 0.23
C THR A 83 21.18 -6.94 0.11
N GLN A 84 22.14 -6.54 -0.71
CA GLN A 84 22.60 -5.16 -0.84
C GLN A 84 21.71 -4.39 -1.80
N VAL A 85 21.29 -3.19 -1.37
CA VAL A 85 20.75 -2.19 -2.26
C VAL A 85 21.81 -1.13 -2.50
N PHE A 86 22.09 -0.85 -3.78
CA PHE A 86 22.88 0.30 -4.18
C PHE A 86 21.95 1.42 -4.63
N TYR A 87 22.22 2.64 -4.18
CA TYR A 87 21.36 3.79 -4.44
C TYR A 87 22.20 5.07 -4.50
N SER A 88 21.62 6.13 -5.06
CA SER A 88 22.12 7.50 -4.93
C SER A 88 21.00 8.48 -5.31
N LYS A 89 21.28 9.78 -5.26
CA LYS A 89 20.40 10.84 -5.76
C LYS A 89 20.56 11.09 -7.26
N GLU A 90 21.67 10.67 -7.84
CA GLU A 90 22.00 10.94 -9.24
C GLU A 90 21.66 9.73 -10.11
N GLU A 91 21.05 9.99 -11.25
CA GLU A 91 20.75 8.95 -12.23
C GLU A 91 22.05 8.25 -12.68
N ASN A 92 22.02 6.92 -12.75
CA ASN A 92 23.16 6.08 -13.13
C ASN A 92 24.37 6.14 -12.18
N ARG A 93 24.24 6.73 -10.98
CA ARG A 93 25.24 6.63 -9.91
C ARG A 93 24.68 5.78 -8.76
N TYR A 94 25.48 4.83 -8.28
CA TYR A 94 25.06 3.84 -7.27
C TYR A 94 26.17 3.65 -6.23
N ASP A 95 26.65 4.76 -5.68
CA ASP A 95 27.81 4.85 -4.79
C ASP A 95 27.45 4.62 -3.30
N GLN A 96 26.18 4.77 -2.94
CA GLN A 96 25.68 4.44 -1.60
C GLN A 96 25.20 2.99 -1.55
N LYS A 97 25.31 2.38 -0.37
CA LYS A 97 24.88 1.00 -0.15
C LYS A 97 24.16 0.85 1.18
N ALA A 98 23.10 0.05 1.19
CA ALA A 98 22.42 -0.41 2.39
C ALA A 98 22.47 -1.95 2.43
N GLN A 99 22.62 -2.50 3.64
CA GLN A 99 22.62 -3.95 3.85
C GLN A 99 21.25 -4.39 4.32
N GLY A 100 20.65 -5.34 3.59
CA GLY A 100 19.41 -5.98 3.99
C GLY A 100 19.62 -7.33 4.67
N THR A 101 18.50 -7.98 4.91
CA THR A 101 18.43 -9.37 5.40
C THR A 101 17.65 -10.22 4.41
N MET A 102 17.85 -11.53 4.48
CA MET A 102 17.16 -12.50 3.64
C MET A 102 16.43 -13.52 4.53
N THR A 103 15.23 -13.89 4.13
CA THR A 103 14.40 -14.91 4.75
C THR A 103 13.72 -15.77 3.68
N ASN A 104 13.10 -16.87 4.09
CA ASN A 104 12.20 -17.66 3.28
C ASN A 104 11.18 -18.34 4.20
N TYR A 105 10.11 -18.87 3.62
CA TYR A 105 9.10 -19.60 4.36
C TYR A 105 8.60 -20.80 3.56
N THR A 106 7.90 -21.69 4.26
CA THR A 106 7.17 -22.80 3.67
C THR A 106 5.70 -22.70 4.04
N PHE A 107 4.82 -23.15 3.15
CA PHE A 107 3.37 -23.23 3.40
C PHE A 107 2.83 -24.49 2.72
N TYR A 108 2.47 -25.51 3.51
CA TYR A 108 2.17 -26.85 2.99
C TYR A 108 3.34 -27.43 2.16
N ASP A 109 3.14 -27.75 0.89
CA ASP A 109 4.15 -28.23 -0.05
C ASP A 109 4.84 -27.09 -0.83
N TYR A 110 4.37 -25.85 -0.67
CA TYR A 110 4.99 -24.66 -1.26
C TYR A 110 6.21 -24.21 -0.45
N LYS A 111 7.28 -23.86 -1.16
CA LYS A 111 8.45 -23.16 -0.62
C LYS A 111 8.58 -21.82 -1.33
N SER A 112 8.74 -20.75 -0.58
CA SER A 112 9.00 -19.44 -1.17
C SER A 112 10.38 -19.41 -1.86
N GLY A 113 10.57 -18.42 -2.73
CA GLY A 113 11.92 -17.99 -3.08
C GLY A 113 12.64 -17.35 -1.89
N TYR A 114 13.79 -16.73 -2.16
CA TYR A 114 14.58 -16.03 -1.16
C TYR A 114 14.12 -14.57 -1.11
N ILE A 115 13.49 -14.20 0.00
CA ILE A 115 12.84 -12.90 0.21
C ILE A 115 13.85 -11.99 0.90
N HIS A 116 14.08 -10.82 0.33
CA HIS A 116 15.03 -9.84 0.82
C HIS A 116 14.30 -8.60 1.32
N HIS A 117 14.76 -8.04 2.43
CA HIS A 117 14.30 -6.77 2.96
C HIS A 117 15.50 -5.90 3.31
N CYS A 118 15.55 -4.68 2.77
CA CYS A 118 16.62 -3.72 3.01
C CYS A 118 16.03 -2.37 3.42
N LEU A 119 16.39 -1.91 4.62
CA LEU A 119 16.08 -0.57 5.09
C LEU A 119 17.13 0.40 4.54
N VAL A 120 16.70 1.33 3.69
CA VAL A 120 17.49 2.48 3.25
C VAL A 120 17.04 3.68 4.08
N GLU A 121 17.93 4.23 4.89
CA GLU A 121 17.65 5.32 5.83
C GLU A 121 18.55 6.54 5.59
N GLY A 122 18.22 7.67 6.22
CA GLY A 122 18.98 8.91 6.06
C GLY A 122 18.72 9.61 4.72
N LEU A 123 17.56 9.37 4.11
CA LEU A 123 17.13 10.01 2.88
C LEU A 123 16.73 11.48 3.12
N GLU A 124 16.81 12.26 2.06
CA GLU A 124 16.31 13.64 2.05
C GLU A 124 14.79 13.67 1.90
N VAL A 125 14.19 14.77 2.37
CA VAL A 125 12.77 15.10 2.22
C VAL A 125 12.61 16.16 1.15
#